data_AF-A0A0P8XSU6-F1
#
_entry.id   AF-A0A0P8XSU6-F1
#
_cell.length_a   1.000
_cell.length_b   1.000
_cell.length_c   1.000
_cell.angle_alpha   90.00
_cell.angle_beta   90.00
_cell.angle_gamma   90.00
#
_symmetry.space_group_name_H-M   'P 1'
#
loop_
_entity.id
_entity.type
_entity.pdbx_description
1 polymer ?
#
loop_
_entity_poly.entity_id
_entity_poly.type
_entity_poly.pdbx_seq_one_letter_code
_entity_poly.pdbx_strand_id
1 'polypeptide(L)'
;MKDIELLSPGQRLKRIRKILDVKQEELAGEKFSKNYISMFENDKRKINIINAIYLSDKINKLAKQKGIDIDVSASLFLKTEKDMAKDKCLEGITYVESRKNISVYEINSCLYNVILLSNKYNLDEYKAKALFLKAENELLRSHFSCATTLFLESIIYYSKIEDYVSISDVYKYVGIILYNEGNFNEGLIYLNLAESMLVRSKEIDNSRMEDIKYRKALMFYKLGQYEMASSIIQKISNINDKLLELSNKINSFIAS
;
A
#
# COMPACT_ATOMS: atom_id res chain seq x y z
N MET A 1 18.90 1.14 13.64
CA MET A 1 17.54 1.20 14.22
C MET A 1 17.42 2.35 15.21
N LYS A 2 17.48 3.60 14.73
CA LYS A 2 17.12 4.80 15.48
C LYS A 2 15.93 5.45 14.78
N ASP A 3 14.86 5.68 15.55
CA ASP A 3 13.72 6.56 15.32
C ASP A 3 12.63 6.16 14.31
N ILE A 4 11.80 5.18 14.71
CA ILE A 4 10.35 5.12 14.32
C ILE A 4 9.52 6.05 15.24
N GLU A 5 10.18 6.88 16.03
CA GLU A 5 9.50 7.91 16.81
C GLU A 5 9.26 9.11 15.91
N LEU A 6 7.99 9.28 15.52
CA LEU A 6 7.57 10.43 14.75
C LEU A 6 7.41 11.61 15.70
N LEU A 7 8.01 12.74 15.35
CA LEU A 7 7.91 13.93 16.18
C LEU A 7 6.51 14.52 16.09
N SER A 8 5.95 14.88 17.23
CA SER A 8 4.74 15.68 17.31
C SER A 8 4.94 17.05 16.63
N PRO A 9 3.85 17.79 16.30
CA PRO A 9 3.98 19.16 15.80
C PRO A 9 4.81 20.08 16.71
N GLY A 10 4.61 19.97 18.04
CA GLY A 10 5.35 20.75 19.02
C GLY A 10 6.83 20.40 19.06
N GLN A 11 7.15 19.11 19.05
CA GLN A 11 8.53 18.63 19.01
C GLN A 11 9.25 19.02 17.71
N ARG A 12 8.56 19.04 16.58
CA ARG A 12 9.09 19.53 15.30
C ARG A 12 9.45 21.00 15.38
N LEU A 13 8.57 21.85 15.91
CA LEU A 13 8.89 23.26 16.13
C LEU A 13 10.10 23.41 17.06
N LYS A 14 10.12 22.69 18.17
CA LYS A 14 11.22 22.73 19.14
C LYS A 14 12.57 22.34 18.52
N ARG A 15 12.57 21.37 17.60
CA ARG A 15 13.76 20.95 16.86
C ARG A 15 14.22 22.04 15.89
N ILE A 16 13.31 22.62 15.11
CA ILE A 16 13.64 23.75 14.22
C ILE A 16 14.18 24.93 15.02
N ARG A 17 13.54 25.29 16.13
CA ARG A 17 13.99 26.38 17.01
C ARG A 17 15.44 26.17 17.47
N LYS A 18 15.78 24.94 17.85
CA LYS A 18 17.15 24.58 18.26
C LYS A 18 18.14 24.66 17.09
N ILE A 19 17.76 24.22 15.90
CA ILE A 19 18.61 24.32 14.70
C ILE A 19 18.87 25.78 14.33
N LEU A 20 17.85 26.62 14.42
CA LEU A 20 17.98 28.05 14.17
C LEU A 20 18.70 28.80 15.30
N ASP A 21 18.89 28.18 16.46
CA ASP A 21 19.39 28.79 17.69
C ASP A 21 18.68 30.12 18.00
N VAL A 22 17.36 30.04 18.19
CA VAL A 22 16.52 31.20 18.54
C VAL A 22 15.72 30.95 19.81
N LYS A 23 15.39 32.02 20.52
CA LYS A 23 14.53 32.00 21.70
C LYS A 23 13.05 31.85 21.31
N GLN A 24 12.22 31.41 22.24
CA GLN A 24 10.77 31.26 22.00
C GLN A 24 10.12 32.62 21.72
N GLU A 25 10.62 33.69 22.34
CA GLU A 25 10.20 35.07 22.13
C GLU A 25 10.43 35.52 20.67
N GLU A 26 11.56 35.14 20.07
CA GLU A 26 11.91 35.50 18.70
C GLU A 26 10.99 34.81 17.67
N LEU A 27 10.62 33.55 17.94
CA LEU A 27 9.61 32.83 17.14
C LEU A 27 8.20 33.36 17.36
N ALA A 28 7.90 33.80 18.59
CA ALA A 28 6.58 34.32 18.91
C ALA A 28 6.27 35.58 18.08
N GLY A 29 7.28 36.44 17.92
CA GLY A 29 7.16 37.69 17.17
C GLY A 29 6.05 38.57 17.74
N GLU A 30 5.31 39.22 16.85
CA GLU A 30 4.20 40.11 17.25
C GLU A 30 2.86 39.36 17.38
N LYS A 31 2.74 38.19 16.75
CA LYS A 31 1.46 37.47 16.64
C LYS A 31 1.20 36.49 17.78
N PHE A 32 2.25 35.96 18.40
CA PHE A 32 2.14 35.00 19.50
C PHE A 32 2.77 35.54 20.77
N SER A 33 2.35 34.99 21.91
CA SER A 33 3.12 35.15 23.16
C SER A 33 4.19 34.05 23.26
N LYS A 34 5.27 34.32 24.00
CA LYS A 34 6.24 33.28 24.39
C LYS A 34 5.56 32.04 24.97
N ASN A 35 4.55 32.27 25.81
CA ASN A 35 3.78 31.18 26.42
C ASN A 35 3.02 30.36 25.38
N TYR A 36 2.47 30.98 24.33
CA TYR A 36 1.84 30.26 23.23
C TYR A 36 2.83 29.29 22.56
N ILE A 37 4.03 29.77 22.22
CA ILE A 37 5.09 28.95 21.62
C ILE A 37 5.49 27.82 22.56
N SER A 38 5.70 28.11 23.84
CA SER A 38 6.02 27.09 24.85
C SER A 38 4.92 26.03 24.97
N MET A 39 3.65 26.43 25.06
CA MET A 39 2.53 25.49 25.12
C MET A 39 2.44 24.63 23.86
N PHE A 40 2.68 25.21 22.68
CA PHE A 40 2.70 24.47 21.43
C PHE A 40 3.88 23.49 21.37
N GLU A 41 5.10 23.91 21.71
CA GLU A 41 6.30 23.04 21.72
C GLU A 41 6.18 21.83 22.64
N ASN A 42 5.33 21.90 23.67
CA ASN A 42 5.06 20.83 24.62
C ASN A 42 3.71 20.13 24.35
N ASP A 43 3.14 20.30 23.16
CA ASP A 43 1.88 19.69 22.70
C ASP A 43 0.65 19.98 23.59
N LYS A 44 0.73 21.02 24.44
CA LYS A 44 -0.38 21.46 25.31
C LYS A 44 -1.39 22.36 24.57
N ARG A 45 -1.05 22.82 23.35
CA ARG A 45 -1.93 23.66 22.54
C ARG A 45 -1.82 23.28 21.07
N LYS A 46 -2.97 23.17 20.39
CA LYS A 46 -3.03 23.01 18.93
C LYS A 46 -2.92 24.36 18.23
N ILE A 47 -2.42 24.35 17.00
CA ILE A 47 -2.33 25.51 16.12
C ILE A 47 -3.38 25.42 15.01
N ASN A 48 -3.91 26.57 14.58
CA ASN A 48 -4.80 26.63 13.41
C ASN A 48 -4.00 26.95 12.14
N ILE A 49 -4.61 26.79 10.97
CA ILE A 49 -3.95 27.00 9.67
C ILE A 49 -3.35 28.40 9.52
N ILE A 50 -4.08 29.46 9.89
CA ILE A 50 -3.63 30.85 9.77
C ILE A 50 -2.37 31.10 10.61
N ASN A 51 -2.33 30.53 11.80
CA ASN A 51 -1.20 30.64 12.72
C ASN A 51 -0.02 29.76 12.27
N ALA A 52 -0.29 28.58 11.70
CA ALA A 52 0.75 27.73 11.13
C ALA A 52 1.45 28.39 9.94
N ILE A 53 0.69 29.06 9.04
CA ILE A 53 1.24 29.83 7.91
C ILE A 53 2.13 30.96 8.41
N TYR A 54 1.66 31.74 9.37
CA TYR A 54 2.46 32.81 9.94
C TYR A 54 3.75 32.29 10.57
N LEU A 55 3.67 31.17 11.30
CA LEU A 55 4.82 30.57 11.97
C LEU A 55 5.84 30.02 10.95
N SER A 56 5.39 29.37 9.87
CA SER A 56 6.29 28.93 8.79
C SER A 56 6.99 30.10 8.12
N ASP A 57 6.27 31.17 7.80
CA ASP A 57 6.85 32.36 7.17
C ASP A 57 7.90 33.02 8.08
N LYS A 58 7.61 33.08 9.38
CA LYS A 58 8.55 33.64 10.37
C LYS A 58 9.82 32.79 10.47
N ILE A 59 9.68 31.46 10.52
CA ILE A 59 10.80 30.52 10.56
C ILE A 59 11.66 30.64 9.31
N ASN A 60 11.06 30.64 8.13
CA ASN A 60 11.78 30.75 6.86
C ASN A 60 12.53 32.09 6.74
N LYS A 61 11.93 33.19 7.22
CA LYS A 61 12.60 34.49 7.31
C LYS A 61 13.82 34.46 8.25
N LEU A 62 13.67 33.86 9.44
CA LEU A 62 14.77 33.71 10.40
C LEU A 62 15.89 32.81 9.85
N ALA A 63 15.53 31.70 9.18
CA ALA A 63 16.47 30.80 8.53
C ALA A 63 17.29 31.54 7.47
N LYS A 64 16.61 32.29 6.58
CA LYS A 64 17.26 33.12 5.56
C LYS A 64 18.21 34.17 6.14
N GLN A 65 17.81 34.84 7.22
CA GLN A 65 18.65 35.82 7.91
C GLN A 65 19.92 35.21 8.50
N LYS A 66 19.85 33.95 8.93
CA LYS A 66 20.98 33.19 9.49
C LYS A 66 21.77 32.41 8.43
N GLY A 67 21.40 32.50 7.15
CA GLY A 67 22.04 31.72 6.07
C GLY A 67 21.83 30.21 6.20
N ILE A 68 20.77 29.78 6.88
CA ILE A 68 20.43 28.37 7.08
C ILE A 68 19.44 27.96 5.97
N ASP A 69 19.80 26.95 5.19
CA ASP A 69 18.94 26.39 4.14
C ASP A 69 17.86 25.48 4.75
N ILE A 70 16.76 26.08 5.15
CA ILE A 70 15.57 25.39 5.64
C ILE A 70 14.34 26.04 5.00
N ASP A 71 13.46 25.20 4.47
CA ASP A 71 12.11 25.58 4.05
C ASP A 71 11.07 24.78 4.84
N VAL A 72 10.26 25.50 5.60
CA VAL A 72 9.18 24.94 6.41
C VAL A 72 7.84 25.37 5.84
N SER A 73 6.97 24.40 5.60
CA SER A 73 5.57 24.66 5.25
C SER A 73 4.66 24.58 6.47
N ALA A 74 3.51 25.26 6.41
CA ALA A 74 2.48 25.22 7.45
C ALA A 74 2.01 23.78 7.78
N SER A 75 2.05 22.87 6.79
CA SER A 75 1.66 21.47 6.96
C SER A 75 2.46 20.75 8.05
N LEU A 76 3.71 21.17 8.27
CA LEU A 76 4.59 20.62 9.32
C LEU A 76 3.98 20.76 10.72
N PHE A 77 3.22 21.82 10.97
CA PHE A 77 2.64 22.10 12.29
C PHE A 77 1.21 21.57 12.45
N LEU A 78 0.61 21.09 11.35
CA LEU A 78 -0.78 20.64 11.33
C LEU A 78 -0.90 19.12 11.26
N LYS A 79 0.01 18.46 10.54
CA LYS A 79 0.03 17.00 10.42
C LYS A 79 0.23 16.37 11.79
N THR A 80 -0.64 15.45 12.18
CA THR A 80 -0.43 14.63 13.38
C THR A 80 0.69 13.62 13.15
N GLU A 81 1.13 12.92 14.21
CA GLU A 81 2.03 11.77 14.03
C GLU A 81 1.40 10.69 13.14
N LYS A 82 0.08 10.50 13.23
CA LYS A 82 -0.64 9.56 12.37
C LYS A 82 -0.59 9.98 10.91
N ASP A 83 -0.72 11.26 10.60
CA ASP A 83 -0.60 11.77 9.22
C ASP A 83 0.84 11.59 8.70
N MET A 84 1.84 11.88 9.54
CA MET A 84 3.24 11.61 9.21
C MET A 84 3.51 10.13 8.97
N ALA A 85 2.86 9.24 9.74
CA ALA A 85 2.96 7.80 9.54
C ALA A 85 2.35 7.38 8.20
N LYS A 86 1.18 7.94 7.82
CA LYS A 86 0.57 7.72 6.51
C LYS A 86 1.48 8.15 5.38
N ASP A 87 2.06 9.35 5.46
CA ASP A 87 2.98 9.85 4.43
C ASP A 87 4.16 8.90 4.23
N LYS A 88 4.80 8.47 5.33
CA LYS A 88 5.92 7.52 5.27
C LYS A 88 5.51 6.14 4.75
N CYS A 89 4.31 5.68 5.11
CA CYS A 89 3.79 4.41 4.61
C CYS A 89 3.56 4.48 3.10
N LEU A 90 2.97 5.58 2.62
CA LEU A 90 2.74 5.84 1.20
C LEU A 90 4.08 5.92 0.46
N GLU A 91 5.03 6.70 0.96
CA GLU A 91 6.37 6.82 0.36
C GLU A 91 7.06 5.46 0.24
N GLY A 92 7.00 4.64 1.30
CA GLY A 92 7.57 3.29 1.29
C GLY A 92 6.91 2.34 0.29
N ILE A 93 5.58 2.39 0.17
CA ILE A 93 4.83 1.60 -0.83
C ILE A 93 5.16 2.07 -2.24
N THR A 94 5.08 3.38 -2.50
CA THR A 94 5.39 3.96 -3.81
C THR A 94 6.83 3.70 -4.23
N TYR A 95 7.78 3.71 -3.30
CA TYR A 95 9.17 3.34 -3.57
C TYR A 95 9.28 1.92 -4.12
N VAL A 96 8.60 0.96 -3.50
CA VAL A 96 8.58 -0.45 -3.92
C VAL A 96 7.89 -0.63 -5.26
N GLU A 97 6.75 0.04 -5.50
CA GLU A 97 5.97 -0.12 -6.73
C GLU A 97 6.62 0.57 -7.95
N SER A 98 7.30 1.70 -7.77
CA SER A 98 7.75 2.55 -8.89
C SER A 98 9.10 2.18 -9.48
N ARG A 99 9.96 1.47 -8.74
CA ARG A 99 11.35 1.22 -9.17
C ARG A 99 11.52 -0.16 -9.76
N LYS A 100 11.99 -0.19 -11.01
CA LYS A 100 12.50 -1.42 -11.63
C LYS A 100 13.89 -1.71 -11.04
N ASN A 101 14.14 -2.96 -10.65
CA ASN A 101 15.42 -3.45 -10.10
C ASN A 101 15.79 -2.94 -8.69
N ILE A 102 14.87 -3.04 -7.73
CA ILE A 102 15.19 -2.89 -6.30
C ILE A 102 15.69 -4.24 -5.74
N SER A 103 16.66 -4.22 -4.81
CA SER A 103 17.08 -5.44 -4.13
C SER A 103 16.02 -5.99 -3.18
N VAL A 104 16.00 -7.31 -2.99
CA VAL A 104 15.08 -7.97 -2.02
C VAL A 104 15.26 -7.41 -0.61
N TYR A 105 16.49 -7.07 -0.22
CA TYR A 105 16.78 -6.47 1.07
C TYR A 105 16.09 -5.11 1.24
N GLU A 106 16.18 -4.23 0.24
CA GLU A 106 15.54 -2.92 0.27
C GLU A 106 14.01 -3.04 0.31
N ILE A 107 13.42 -3.91 -0.52
CA ILE A 107 11.98 -4.20 -0.50
C ILE A 107 11.55 -4.61 0.91
N ASN A 108 12.23 -5.60 1.50
CA ASN A 108 11.89 -6.10 2.83
C ASN A 108 12.06 -5.04 3.91
N SER A 109 13.13 -4.24 3.87
CA SER A 109 13.37 -3.16 4.81
C SER A 109 12.28 -2.08 4.73
N CYS A 110 11.91 -1.67 3.51
CA CYS A 110 10.84 -0.69 3.29
C CYS A 110 9.50 -1.22 3.81
N LEU A 111 9.08 -2.40 3.36
CA LEU A 111 7.78 -2.97 3.74
C LEU A 111 7.71 -3.29 5.24
N TYR A 112 8.81 -3.70 5.87
CA TYR A 112 8.87 -3.89 7.33
C TYR A 112 8.60 -2.58 8.08
N ASN A 113 9.19 -1.47 7.64
CA ASN A 113 8.92 -0.16 8.24
C ASN A 113 7.45 0.26 8.06
N VAL A 114 6.87 0.02 6.87
CA VAL A 114 5.45 0.29 6.61
C VAL A 114 4.57 -0.53 7.56
N ILE A 115 4.83 -1.83 7.73
CA ILE A 115 4.06 -2.71 8.63
C ILE A 115 4.17 -2.23 10.09
N LEU A 116 5.37 -1.87 10.56
CA LEU A 116 5.59 -1.37 11.91
C LEU A 116 4.82 -0.07 12.19
N LEU A 117 4.93 0.91 11.29
CA LEU A 117 4.19 2.17 11.41
C LEU A 117 2.69 1.94 11.35
N SER A 118 2.24 1.08 10.44
CA SER A 118 0.82 0.79 10.26
C SER A 118 0.21 0.12 11.48
N ASN A 119 0.94 -0.81 12.12
CA ASN A 119 0.54 -1.40 13.40
C ASN A 119 0.45 -0.35 14.52
N LYS A 120 1.49 0.47 14.67
CA LYS A 120 1.55 1.47 15.75
C LYS A 120 0.41 2.50 15.68
N TYR A 121 0.02 2.90 14.47
CA TYR A 121 -0.96 3.97 14.26
C TYR A 121 -2.33 3.49 13.75
N ASN A 122 -2.57 2.18 13.73
CA ASN A 122 -3.81 1.55 13.25
C ASN A 122 -4.17 2.03 11.83
N LEU A 123 -3.29 1.75 10.88
CA LEU A 123 -3.41 2.10 9.46
C LEU A 123 -3.62 0.82 8.64
N ASP A 124 -4.80 0.20 8.76
CA ASP A 124 -5.08 -1.13 8.22
C ASP A 124 -4.84 -1.22 6.69
N GLU A 125 -5.22 -0.19 5.92
CA GLU A 125 -5.00 -0.10 4.46
C GLU A 125 -3.51 -0.28 4.07
N TYR A 126 -2.63 0.46 4.72
CA TYR A 126 -1.20 0.43 4.44
C TYR A 126 -0.56 -0.88 4.87
N LYS A 127 -1.05 -1.47 5.98
CA LYS A 127 -0.60 -2.79 6.41
C LYS A 127 -1.00 -3.87 5.41
N ALA A 128 -2.26 -3.85 4.96
CA ALA A 128 -2.78 -4.80 3.97
C ALA A 128 -1.93 -4.76 2.69
N LYS A 129 -1.72 -3.55 2.16
CA LYS A 129 -0.93 -3.34 0.95
C LYS A 129 0.53 -3.76 1.11
N ALA A 130 1.15 -3.48 2.25
CA ALA A 130 2.53 -3.89 2.50
C ALA A 130 2.69 -5.42 2.59
N LEU A 131 1.74 -6.11 3.24
CA LEU A 131 1.70 -7.58 3.28
C LEU A 131 1.50 -8.17 1.88
N PHE A 132 0.59 -7.59 1.10
CA PHE A 132 0.34 -7.98 -0.28
C PHE A 132 1.59 -7.87 -1.16
N LEU A 133 2.26 -6.70 -1.16
CA LEU A 133 3.48 -6.49 -1.93
C LEU A 133 4.61 -7.42 -1.48
N LYS A 134 4.70 -7.70 -0.18
CA LYS A 134 5.66 -8.67 0.35
C LYS A 134 5.37 -10.08 -0.17
N ALA A 135 4.08 -10.46 -0.22
CA ALA A 135 3.65 -11.74 -0.76
C ALA A 135 3.98 -11.87 -2.26
N GLU A 136 3.76 -10.83 -3.05
CA GLU A 136 4.16 -10.79 -4.48
C GLU A 136 5.67 -10.99 -4.64
N ASN A 137 6.49 -10.34 -3.81
CA ASN A 137 7.94 -10.51 -3.84
C ASN A 137 8.39 -11.93 -3.46
N GLU A 138 7.74 -12.57 -2.47
CA GLU A 138 8.01 -13.98 -2.14
C GLU A 138 7.53 -14.93 -3.26
N LEU A 139 6.42 -14.62 -3.92
CA LEU A 139 5.91 -15.38 -5.06
C LEU A 139 6.88 -15.35 -6.25
N LEU A 140 7.44 -14.18 -6.57
CA LEU A 140 8.45 -14.04 -7.63
C LEU A 140 9.71 -14.87 -7.36
N ARG A 141 9.98 -15.21 -6.10
CA ARG A 141 11.08 -16.06 -5.65
C ARG A 141 10.68 -17.51 -5.48
N SER A 142 9.46 -17.87 -5.89
CA SER A 142 8.87 -19.21 -5.76
C SER A 142 8.74 -19.72 -4.31
N HIS A 143 8.72 -18.81 -3.34
CA HIS A 143 8.47 -19.16 -1.94
C HIS A 143 6.96 -19.24 -1.66
N PHE A 144 6.31 -20.24 -2.27
CA PHE A 144 4.85 -20.36 -2.31
C PHE A 144 4.18 -20.38 -0.94
N SER A 145 4.68 -21.19 0.00
CA SER A 145 4.13 -21.25 1.36
C SER A 145 4.16 -19.88 2.06
N CYS A 146 5.28 -19.16 2.00
CA CYS A 146 5.41 -17.83 2.59
C CYS A 146 4.51 -16.81 1.89
N ALA A 147 4.44 -16.85 0.57
CA ALA A 147 3.57 -15.97 -0.22
C ALA A 147 2.10 -16.18 0.17
N THR A 148 1.63 -17.43 0.22
CA THR A 148 0.25 -17.76 0.60
C THR A 148 -0.08 -17.26 2.00
N THR A 149 0.80 -17.46 3.00
CA THR A 149 0.58 -16.94 4.35
C THR A 149 0.42 -15.43 4.36
N LEU A 150 1.31 -14.69 3.68
CA LEU A 150 1.28 -13.23 3.64
C LEU A 150 0.05 -12.70 2.88
N PHE A 151 -0.32 -13.36 1.78
CA PHE A 151 -1.54 -13.07 1.04
C PHE A 151 -2.77 -13.22 1.94
N LEU A 152 -2.94 -14.37 2.58
CA LEU A 152 -4.08 -14.60 3.47
C LEU A 152 -4.07 -13.67 4.70
N GLU A 153 -2.91 -13.31 5.24
CA GLU A 153 -2.82 -12.30 6.31
C GLU A 153 -3.33 -10.93 5.85
N SER A 154 -3.03 -10.52 4.61
CA SER A 154 -3.53 -9.24 4.07
C SER A 154 -5.06 -9.15 4.00
N ILE A 155 -5.76 -10.29 3.81
CA ILE A 155 -7.24 -10.35 3.79
C ILE A 155 -7.82 -9.86 5.11
N ILE A 156 -7.17 -10.16 6.24
CA ILE A 156 -7.63 -9.72 7.57
C ILE A 156 -7.77 -8.20 7.61
N TYR A 157 -6.85 -7.48 6.96
CA TYR A 157 -6.82 -6.03 6.93
C TYR A 157 -7.70 -5.44 5.82
N TYR A 158 -7.68 -6.02 4.61
CA TYR A 158 -8.59 -5.59 3.54
C TYR A 158 -10.06 -5.78 3.91
N SER A 159 -10.39 -6.83 4.66
CA SER A 159 -11.75 -7.06 5.17
C SER A 159 -12.24 -5.97 6.11
N LYS A 160 -11.35 -5.41 6.95
CA LYS A 160 -11.72 -4.32 7.89
C LYS A 160 -12.10 -3.02 7.18
N ILE A 161 -11.50 -2.78 6.02
CA ILE A 161 -11.76 -1.59 5.20
C ILE A 161 -12.70 -1.86 4.03
N GLU A 162 -13.29 -3.07 3.98
CA GLU A 162 -14.22 -3.53 2.94
C GLU A 162 -13.68 -3.39 1.51
N ASP A 163 -12.36 -3.58 1.33
CA ASP A 163 -11.71 -3.54 0.02
C ASP A 163 -11.84 -4.89 -0.70
N TYR A 164 -13.03 -5.16 -1.22
CA TYR A 164 -13.34 -6.41 -1.93
C TYR A 164 -12.53 -6.62 -3.20
N VAL A 165 -12.07 -5.54 -3.85
CA VAL A 165 -11.22 -5.63 -5.05
C VAL A 165 -9.87 -6.23 -4.68
N SER A 166 -9.24 -5.71 -3.63
CA SER A 166 -7.96 -6.24 -3.15
C SER A 166 -8.10 -7.67 -2.61
N ILE A 167 -9.19 -8.01 -1.91
CA ILE A 167 -9.45 -9.39 -1.47
C ILE A 167 -9.58 -10.33 -2.67
N SER A 168 -10.23 -9.90 -3.75
CA SER A 168 -10.28 -10.69 -4.98
C SER A 168 -8.89 -10.93 -5.55
N ASP A 169 -8.07 -9.89 -5.64
CA ASP A 169 -6.69 -10.00 -6.14
C ASP A 169 -5.88 -10.97 -5.28
N VAL A 170 -6.05 -10.96 -3.96
CA VAL A 170 -5.41 -11.95 -3.06
C VAL A 170 -5.83 -13.37 -3.40
N TYR A 171 -7.13 -13.67 -3.46
CA TYR A 171 -7.61 -15.02 -3.76
C TYR A 171 -7.15 -15.49 -5.15
N LYS A 172 -7.12 -14.59 -6.12
CA LYS A 172 -6.57 -14.86 -7.45
C LYS A 172 -5.10 -15.29 -7.36
N TYR A 173 -4.26 -14.57 -6.59
CA TYR A 173 -2.86 -14.94 -6.42
C TYR A 173 -2.67 -16.27 -5.68
N VAL A 174 -3.49 -16.58 -4.68
CA VAL A 174 -3.48 -17.92 -4.05
C VAL A 174 -3.85 -19.00 -5.07
N GLY A 175 -4.85 -18.75 -5.92
CA GLY A 175 -5.17 -19.65 -7.04
C GLY A 175 -4.01 -19.85 -8.01
N ILE A 176 -3.23 -18.80 -8.31
CA ILE A 176 -2.02 -18.90 -9.14
C ILE A 176 -0.94 -19.76 -8.47
N ILE A 177 -0.75 -19.61 -7.17
CA ILE A 177 0.19 -20.44 -6.41
C ILE A 177 -0.21 -21.92 -6.50
N LEU A 178 -1.48 -22.23 -6.24
CA LEU A 178 -2.01 -23.60 -6.30
C LEU A 178 -1.91 -24.19 -7.72
N TYR A 179 -2.09 -23.38 -8.75
CA TYR A 179 -1.83 -23.79 -10.13
C TYR A 179 -0.37 -24.23 -10.33
N ASN A 180 0.59 -23.47 -9.82
CA ASN A 180 2.02 -23.79 -9.93
C ASN A 180 2.39 -25.05 -9.14
N GLU A 181 1.69 -25.33 -8.04
CA GLU A 181 1.87 -26.54 -7.23
C GLU A 181 1.12 -27.77 -7.80
N GLY A 182 0.31 -27.60 -8.85
CA GLY A 182 -0.50 -28.67 -9.45
C GLY A 182 -1.82 -28.95 -8.74
N ASN A 183 -2.18 -28.17 -7.72
CA ASN A 183 -3.39 -28.29 -6.92
C ASN A 183 -4.59 -27.61 -7.59
N PHE A 184 -4.95 -28.07 -8.79
CA PHE A 184 -5.93 -27.37 -9.66
C PHE A 184 -7.33 -27.26 -9.05
N ASN A 185 -7.83 -28.32 -8.38
CA ASN A 185 -9.16 -28.31 -7.77
C ASN A 185 -9.27 -27.25 -6.65
N GLU A 186 -8.26 -27.17 -5.77
CA GLU A 186 -8.21 -26.14 -4.74
C GLU A 186 -8.02 -24.75 -5.33
N GLY A 187 -7.18 -24.64 -6.37
CA GLY A 187 -7.00 -23.40 -7.11
C GLY A 187 -8.32 -22.85 -7.67
N LEU A 188 -9.19 -23.71 -8.19
CA LEU A 188 -10.52 -23.33 -8.68
C LEU A 188 -11.42 -22.79 -7.56
N ILE A 189 -11.34 -23.34 -6.35
CA ILE A 189 -12.08 -22.83 -5.18
C ILE A 189 -11.67 -21.37 -4.91
N TYR A 190 -10.37 -21.10 -4.86
CA TYR A 190 -9.86 -19.74 -4.64
C TYR A 190 -10.23 -18.78 -5.78
N LEU A 191 -10.21 -19.23 -7.04
CA LEU A 191 -10.67 -18.40 -8.16
C LEU A 191 -12.18 -18.10 -8.10
N ASN A 192 -13.00 -19.04 -7.61
CA ASN A 192 -14.42 -18.77 -7.37
C ASN A 192 -14.62 -17.75 -6.23
N LEU A 193 -13.82 -17.84 -5.17
CA LEU A 193 -13.82 -16.83 -4.12
C LEU A 193 -13.41 -15.46 -4.67
N ALA A 194 -12.38 -15.39 -5.50
CA ALA A 194 -11.94 -14.16 -6.17
C ALA A 194 -13.08 -13.52 -7.00
N GLU A 195 -13.77 -14.32 -7.82
CA GLU A 195 -14.93 -13.89 -8.60
C GLU A 195 -16.06 -13.35 -7.70
N SER A 196 -16.38 -14.07 -6.61
CA SER A 196 -17.42 -13.66 -5.66
C SER A 196 -17.12 -12.32 -4.99
N MET A 197 -15.84 -12.00 -4.74
CA MET A 197 -15.45 -10.71 -4.14
C MET A 197 -15.58 -9.56 -5.13
N LEU A 198 -15.24 -9.75 -6.41
CA LEU A 198 -15.46 -8.70 -7.42
C LEU A 198 -16.94 -8.38 -7.61
N VAL A 199 -17.82 -9.39 -7.58
CA VAL A 199 -19.27 -9.17 -7.67
C VAL A 199 -19.79 -8.33 -6.49
N ARG A 200 -19.12 -8.40 -5.33
CA ARG A 200 -19.46 -7.58 -4.15
C ARG A 200 -18.88 -6.15 -4.20
N SER A 201 -17.96 -5.88 -5.11
CA SER A 201 -17.38 -4.53 -5.26
C SER A 201 -18.40 -3.56 -5.88
N LYS A 202 -18.23 -2.25 -5.63
CA LYS A 202 -19.18 -1.22 -6.11
C LYS A 202 -19.25 -1.14 -7.62
N GLU A 203 -18.14 -1.41 -8.30
CA GLU A 203 -18.01 -1.39 -9.76
C GLU A 203 -17.28 -2.66 -10.19
N ILE A 204 -17.91 -3.44 -11.07
CA ILE A 204 -17.32 -4.67 -11.57
C ILE A 204 -16.20 -4.31 -12.55
N ASP A 205 -14.97 -4.58 -12.15
CA ASP A 205 -13.81 -4.52 -13.04
C ASP A 205 -13.83 -5.73 -13.98
N ASN A 206 -14.33 -5.50 -15.20
CA ASN A 206 -14.40 -6.52 -16.24
C ASN A 206 -13.03 -7.09 -16.61
N SER A 207 -11.96 -6.29 -16.57
CA SER A 207 -10.62 -6.77 -16.92
C SER A 207 -10.12 -7.78 -15.88
N ARG A 208 -10.31 -7.50 -14.59
CA ARG A 208 -9.99 -8.45 -13.51
C ARG A 208 -10.86 -9.70 -13.58
N MET A 209 -12.15 -9.54 -13.87
CA MET A 209 -13.09 -10.65 -14.02
C MET A 209 -12.65 -11.60 -15.15
N GLU A 210 -12.23 -11.06 -16.28
CA GLU A 210 -11.73 -11.85 -17.41
C GLU A 210 -10.42 -12.57 -17.11
N ASP A 211 -9.49 -11.94 -16.37
CA ASP A 211 -8.25 -12.62 -15.93
C ASP A 211 -8.57 -13.82 -15.02
N ILE A 212 -9.54 -13.68 -14.10
CA ILE A 212 -9.99 -14.80 -13.25
C ILE A 212 -10.60 -15.91 -14.10
N LYS A 213 -11.49 -15.57 -15.05
CA LYS A 213 -12.09 -16.55 -15.97
C LYS A 213 -11.03 -17.28 -16.79
N TYR A 214 -10.05 -16.56 -17.33
CA TYR A 214 -8.93 -17.14 -18.07
C TYR A 214 -8.16 -18.16 -17.21
N ARG A 215 -7.85 -17.80 -15.96
CA ARG A 215 -7.17 -18.72 -15.01
C ARG A 215 -8.00 -19.95 -14.69
N LYS A 216 -9.32 -19.81 -14.53
CA LYS A 216 -10.24 -20.94 -14.34
C LYS A 216 -10.20 -21.87 -15.55
N ALA A 217 -10.30 -21.32 -16.77
CA ALA A 217 -10.21 -22.10 -18.00
C ALA A 217 -8.88 -22.86 -18.10
N LEU A 218 -7.76 -22.23 -17.71
CA LEU A 218 -6.45 -22.86 -17.68
C LEU A 218 -6.40 -24.04 -16.71
N MET A 219 -7.00 -23.92 -15.51
CA MET A 219 -7.10 -25.02 -14.55
C MET A 219 -7.96 -26.17 -15.07
N PHE A 220 -9.13 -25.87 -15.66
CA PHE A 220 -9.99 -26.89 -16.27
C PHE A 220 -9.27 -27.63 -17.41
N TYR A 221 -8.53 -26.90 -18.25
CA TYR A 221 -7.69 -27.50 -19.28
C TYR A 221 -6.66 -28.47 -18.69
N LYS A 222 -5.99 -28.10 -17.58
CA LYS A 222 -5.03 -28.98 -16.89
C LYS A 222 -5.67 -30.21 -16.27
N LEU A 223 -6.93 -30.14 -15.89
CA LEU A 223 -7.72 -31.27 -15.41
C LEU A 223 -8.28 -32.16 -16.54
N GLY A 224 -8.01 -31.85 -17.81
CA GLY A 224 -8.59 -32.56 -18.96
C GLY A 224 -10.06 -32.22 -19.23
N GLN A 225 -10.60 -31.22 -18.55
CA GLN A 225 -12.00 -30.79 -18.65
C GLN A 225 -12.16 -29.76 -19.77
N TYR A 226 -11.87 -30.18 -21.00
CA TYR A 226 -11.75 -29.31 -22.18
C TYR A 226 -13.05 -28.57 -22.52
N GLU A 227 -14.20 -29.23 -22.40
CA GLU A 227 -15.51 -28.61 -22.64
C GLU A 227 -15.81 -27.44 -21.69
N MET A 228 -15.51 -27.62 -20.40
CA MET A 228 -15.68 -26.56 -19.40
C MET A 228 -14.71 -25.41 -19.66
N ALA A 229 -13.46 -25.71 -20.01
CA ALA A 229 -12.47 -24.70 -20.36
C ALA A 229 -12.92 -23.89 -21.59
N SER A 230 -13.41 -24.56 -22.65
CA SER A 230 -13.94 -23.93 -23.86
C SER A 230 -15.13 -23.01 -23.55
N SER A 231 -16.10 -23.50 -22.78
CA SER A 231 -17.29 -22.73 -22.37
C SER A 231 -16.94 -21.44 -21.62
N ILE A 232 -15.88 -21.45 -20.81
CA ILE A 232 -15.42 -20.26 -20.08
C ILE A 232 -14.73 -19.28 -21.02
N ILE A 233 -13.86 -19.76 -21.92
CA ILE A 233 -13.14 -18.91 -22.87
C ILE A 233 -14.10 -18.14 -23.78
N GLN A 234 -15.18 -18.77 -24.23
CA GLN A 234 -16.20 -18.13 -25.07
C GLN A 234 -16.91 -16.94 -24.37
N LYS A 235 -16.84 -16.85 -23.04
CA LYS A 235 -17.44 -15.77 -22.24
C LYS A 235 -16.47 -14.62 -21.95
N ILE A 236 -15.24 -14.67 -22.47
CA ILE A 236 -14.24 -13.62 -22.36
C ILE A 236 -14.31 -12.79 -23.65
N SER A 237 -14.51 -11.48 -23.54
CA SER A 237 -14.61 -10.59 -24.70
C SER A 237 -13.25 -10.00 -25.09
N ASN A 238 -12.34 -9.85 -24.13
CA ASN A 238 -10.99 -9.37 -24.40
C ASN A 238 -10.06 -10.48 -24.90
N ILE A 239 -9.90 -10.52 -26.22
CA ILE A 239 -9.06 -11.50 -26.92
C ILE A 239 -7.60 -11.03 -26.88
N ASN A 240 -6.72 -11.88 -26.35
CA ASN A 240 -5.27 -11.68 -26.36
C ASN A 240 -4.53 -12.97 -26.74
N ASP A 241 -3.25 -12.87 -27.10
CA ASP A 241 -2.44 -13.99 -27.61
C ASP A 241 -2.48 -15.22 -26.70
N LYS A 242 -2.46 -15.03 -25.38
CA LYS A 242 -2.52 -16.12 -24.39
C LYS A 242 -3.87 -16.85 -24.40
N LEU A 243 -4.96 -16.12 -24.61
CA LEU A 243 -6.31 -16.68 -24.72
C LEU A 243 -6.45 -17.46 -26.03
N LEU A 244 -5.95 -16.92 -27.16
CA LEU A 244 -5.95 -17.61 -28.44
C LEU A 244 -5.13 -18.91 -28.38
N GLU A 245 -3.95 -18.86 -27.78
CA GLU A 245 -3.09 -20.04 -27.63
C GLU A 245 -3.79 -21.16 -26.83
N LEU A 246 -4.42 -20.79 -25.70
CA LEU A 246 -5.17 -21.75 -24.89
C LEU A 246 -6.40 -22.30 -25.64
N SER A 247 -7.13 -21.44 -26.36
CA SER A 247 -8.28 -21.82 -27.18
C SER A 247 -7.90 -22.84 -28.26
N ASN A 248 -6.81 -22.59 -28.99
CA ASN A 248 -6.30 -23.50 -30.01
C ASN A 248 -5.91 -24.87 -29.42
N LYS A 249 -5.24 -24.85 -28.26
CA LYS A 249 -4.89 -26.09 -27.53
C LYS A 249 -6.13 -26.87 -27.12
N ILE A 250 -7.16 -26.21 -26.61
CA ILE A 250 -8.42 -26.88 -26.21
C ILE A 250 -9.11 -27.50 -27.44
N ASN A 251 -9.21 -26.74 -28.53
CA ASN A 251 -9.88 -27.20 -29.75
C ASN A 251 -9.21 -28.43 -30.37
N SER A 252 -7.87 -28.55 -30.28
CA SER A 252 -7.18 -29.74 -30.78
C SER A 252 -7.51 -31.02 -30.02
N PHE A 253 -7.91 -30.94 -28.74
CA PHE A 253 -8.32 -32.11 -27.94
C PHE A 253 -9.81 -32.42 -28.06
N ILE A 254 -10.65 -31.43 -28.36
CA ILE A 254 -12.09 -31.66 -28.59
C ILE A 254 -12.33 -32.25 -29.99
N ALA A 255 -11.50 -31.89 -30.97
CA ALA A 255 -11.59 -32.39 -32.34
C ALA A 255 -10.98 -33.79 -32.57
N SER A 256 -10.25 -34.33 -31.58
CA SER A 256 -9.60 -35.65 -31.60
C SER A 256 -10.44 -36.72 -30.92
#